data_AF-A0A378KLK8-F1
#
_entry.id   AF-A0A378KLK8-F1
#
_cell.length_a   1.000
_cell.length_b   1.000
_cell.length_c   1.000
_cell.angle_alpha   90.00
_cell.angle_beta   90.00
_cell.angle_gamma   90.00
#
_symmetry.space_group_name_H-M   'P 1'
#
loop_
_entity.id
_entity.type
_entity.pdbx_description
1 polymer ?
#
loop_
_entity_poly.entity_id
_entity_poly.type
_entity_poly.pdbx_seq_one_letter_code
_entity_poly.pdbx_strand_id
1 'polypeptide(L)'
;MNNLLPLFKWGTDYLVSNGYSIERSPEIVLSTPWSHVIRFATSTENFYLKQTPPSFFLSNEPKIIRVLSSQFHANVPDIIEINEDLHCFLMRDAGISLRQTLKTNFKPELLCQAIKQYATIQRRSEECIATFLKLGVPDWRLNQLPFLYDHILKQTTFLKAEGLTDKELQTLHALSPKFSAQCKLLASFKIPETIGYHDFHDKNVLLDPIRGRG
;
A
#
# COMPACT_ATOMS: atom_id res chain seq x y z
N MET A 1 17.09 -7.26 15.86
CA MET A 1 16.50 -8.22 14.89
C MET A 1 15.15 -8.62 15.45
N ASN A 2 14.06 -8.27 14.78
CA ASN A 2 12.72 -8.69 15.22
C ASN A 2 12.65 -10.22 15.16
N ASN A 3 12.20 -10.85 16.24
CA ASN A 3 11.98 -12.28 16.26
C ASN A 3 10.81 -12.61 15.33
N LEU A 4 11.09 -13.20 14.16
CA LEU A 4 10.06 -13.56 13.17
C LEU A 4 9.34 -14.87 13.51
N LEU A 5 9.81 -15.64 14.50
CA LEU A 5 9.22 -16.92 14.89
C LEU A 5 7.69 -16.86 15.12
N PRO A 6 7.12 -15.82 15.77
CA PRO A 6 5.67 -15.71 15.93
C PRO A 6 4.92 -15.64 14.59
N LEU A 7 5.49 -15.00 13.56
CA LEU A 7 4.87 -14.89 12.23
C LEU A 7 4.89 -16.23 11.50
N PHE A 8 6.03 -16.94 11.57
CA PHE A 8 6.18 -18.27 10.99
C PHE A 8 5.17 -19.24 11.61
N LYS A 9 5.10 -19.22 12.95
CA LYS A 9 4.18 -20.06 13.70
C LYS A 9 2.74 -19.75 13.37
N TRP A 10 2.32 -18.48 13.44
CA TRP A 10 0.94 -18.08 13.16
C TRP A 10 0.52 -18.43 11.73
N GLY A 11 1.34 -18.12 10.72
CA GLY A 11 1.03 -18.44 9.32
C GLY A 11 0.93 -19.95 9.07
N THR A 12 1.82 -20.74 9.67
CA THR A 12 1.79 -22.21 9.59
C THR A 12 0.56 -22.78 10.26
N ASP A 13 0.30 -22.40 11.51
CA ASP A 13 -0.83 -22.89 12.30
C ASP A 13 -2.16 -22.55 11.61
N TYR A 14 -2.29 -21.33 11.06
CA TYR A 14 -3.47 -20.92 10.31
C TYR A 14 -3.69 -21.78 9.07
N LEU A 15 -2.66 -21.95 8.23
CA LEU A 15 -2.77 -22.72 6.99
C LEU A 15 -3.10 -24.20 7.27
N VAL A 16 -2.42 -24.82 8.24
CA VAL A 16 -2.67 -26.23 8.63
C VAL A 16 -4.08 -26.40 9.18
N SER A 17 -4.54 -25.49 10.04
CA SER A 17 -5.90 -25.54 10.60
C SER A 17 -6.99 -25.37 9.53
N ASN A 18 -6.66 -24.75 8.40
CA ASN A 18 -7.55 -24.58 7.24
C ASN A 18 -7.32 -25.64 6.14
N GLY A 19 -6.62 -26.73 6.45
CA GLY A 19 -6.50 -27.91 5.58
C GLY A 19 -5.36 -27.86 4.56
N TYR A 20 -4.45 -26.90 4.66
CA TYR A 20 -3.27 -26.83 3.79
C TYR A 20 -2.09 -27.61 4.38
N SER A 21 -1.39 -28.36 3.53
CA SER A 21 -0.14 -29.03 3.89
C SER A 21 1.05 -28.17 3.49
N ILE A 22 1.90 -27.79 4.45
CA ILE A 22 3.14 -27.06 4.19
C ILE A 22 4.20 -28.02 3.65
N GLU A 23 4.69 -27.77 2.43
CA GLU A 23 5.66 -28.67 1.77
C GLU A 23 7.11 -28.41 2.19
N ARG A 24 7.42 -27.16 2.52
CA ARG A 24 8.76 -26.71 2.88
C ARG A 24 8.68 -25.65 3.96
N SER A 25 9.76 -25.48 4.71
CA SER A 25 9.86 -24.43 5.72
C SER A 25 9.53 -23.05 5.12
N PRO A 26 8.78 -22.19 5.82
CA PRO A 26 8.46 -20.85 5.33
C PRO A 26 9.73 -20.06 5.02
N GLU A 27 9.67 -19.21 4.00
CA GLU A 27 10.84 -18.52 3.44
C GLU A 27 10.64 -17.00 3.51
N ILE A 28 11.65 -16.26 3.96
CA ILE A 28 11.62 -14.80 3.92
C ILE A 28 11.97 -14.36 2.50
N VAL A 29 11.00 -13.80 1.78
CA VAL A 29 11.19 -13.30 0.41
C VAL A 29 11.53 -11.81 0.37
N LEU A 30 11.18 -11.06 1.42
CA LEU A 30 11.53 -9.65 1.59
C LEU A 30 11.72 -9.33 3.08
N SER A 31 12.78 -8.60 3.40
CA SER A 31 13.05 -8.08 4.74
C SER A 31 13.58 -6.65 4.63
N THR A 32 12.77 -5.69 5.07
CA THR A 32 13.13 -4.26 5.12
C THR A 32 12.84 -3.70 6.51
N PRO A 33 13.35 -2.51 6.87
CA PRO A 33 13.00 -1.88 8.15
C PRO A 33 11.50 -1.64 8.35
N TRP A 34 10.73 -1.61 7.26
CA TRP A 34 9.30 -1.27 7.24
C TRP A 34 8.39 -2.46 6.92
N SER A 35 8.91 -3.63 6.54
CA SER A 35 8.07 -4.80 6.26
C SER A 35 8.86 -6.09 6.14
N HIS A 36 8.23 -7.19 6.54
CA HIS A 36 8.69 -8.54 6.24
C HIS A 36 7.64 -9.25 5.38
N VAL A 37 8.08 -9.98 4.36
CA VAL A 37 7.22 -10.85 3.56
C VAL A 37 7.75 -12.27 3.63
N ILE A 38 6.88 -13.20 4.03
CA ILE A 38 7.19 -14.62 4.22
C ILE A 38 6.31 -15.41 3.25
N ARG A 39 6.92 -16.34 2.51
CA ARG A 39 6.23 -17.27 1.62
C ARG A 39 6.04 -18.61 2.30
N PHE A 40 4.85 -19.17 2.17
CA PHE A 40 4.47 -20.52 2.59
C PHE A 40 4.13 -21.31 1.33
N ALA A 41 4.93 -22.32 1.00
CA ALA A 41 4.61 -23.20 -0.12
C ALA A 41 3.75 -24.37 0.38
N THR A 42 2.58 -24.54 -0.25
CA THR A 42 1.66 -25.64 0.04
C THR A 42 1.53 -26.55 -1.18
N SER A 43 0.89 -27.70 -1.00
CA SER A 43 0.64 -28.65 -2.08
C SER A 43 -0.24 -28.12 -3.21
N THR A 44 -0.92 -26.99 -3.03
CA THR A 44 -1.85 -26.41 -4.01
C THR A 44 -1.40 -25.06 -4.55
N GLU A 45 -0.94 -24.16 -3.68
CA GLU A 45 -0.54 -22.80 -4.06
C GLU A 45 0.47 -22.22 -3.05
N ASN A 46 1.07 -21.08 -3.39
CA ASN A 46 1.83 -20.31 -2.42
C ASN A 46 0.91 -19.33 -1.67
N PHE A 47 1.24 -19.10 -0.41
CA PHE A 47 0.68 -18.02 0.39
C PHE A 47 1.77 -17.07 0.83
N TYR A 48 1.39 -15.81 1.03
CA TYR A 48 2.30 -14.78 1.49
C TYR A 48 1.76 -14.14 2.76
N LEU A 49 2.60 -14.04 3.77
CA LEU A 49 2.34 -13.25 4.96
C LEU A 49 3.14 -11.97 4.84
N LYS A 50 2.49 -10.82 4.96
CA LYS A 50 3.16 -9.52 5.06
C LYS A 50 2.96 -8.96 6.47
N GLN A 51 4.06 -8.65 7.14
CA GLN A 51 4.06 -7.87 8.37
C GLN A 51 4.26 -6.39 8.02
N THR A 52 3.40 -5.54 8.57
CA THR A 52 3.47 -4.08 8.47
C THR A 52 3.93 -3.48 9.80
N PRO A 53 4.49 -2.26 9.82
CA PRO A 53 4.80 -1.57 11.06
C PRO A 53 3.53 -1.29 11.87
N PRO A 54 3.63 -1.16 13.20
CA PRO A 54 2.49 -0.87 14.07
C PRO A 54 1.93 0.56 13.91
N SER A 55 2.37 1.32 12.91
CA SER A 55 1.82 2.65 12.66
C SER A 55 0.35 2.52 12.22
N PHE A 56 -0.50 3.41 12.72
CA PHE A 56 -1.95 3.35 12.54
C PHE A 56 -2.38 3.29 11.07
N PHE A 57 -1.68 3.99 10.18
CA PHE A 57 -1.99 3.95 8.76
C PHE A 57 -1.59 2.61 8.11
N LEU A 58 -0.37 2.13 8.35
CA LEU A 58 0.16 0.95 7.66
C LEU A 58 -0.50 -0.35 8.15
N SER A 59 -0.90 -0.40 9.42
CA SER A 59 -1.64 -1.54 9.98
C SER A 59 -3.05 -1.71 9.40
N ASN A 60 -3.62 -0.67 8.76
CA ASN A 60 -4.92 -0.74 8.10
C ASN A 60 -4.85 -1.16 6.62
N GLU A 61 -3.64 -1.36 6.06
CA GLU A 61 -3.45 -1.84 4.68
C GLU A 61 -4.35 -3.03 4.30
N PRO A 62 -4.40 -4.15 5.06
CA PRO A 62 -5.24 -5.28 4.67
C PRO A 62 -6.75 -4.99 4.73
N LYS A 63 -7.18 -4.06 5.60
CA LYS A 63 -8.59 -3.62 5.68
C LYS A 63 -8.96 -2.79 4.46
N ILE A 64 -8.06 -1.92 4.01
CA ILE A 64 -8.22 -1.13 2.78
C ILE A 64 -8.30 -2.07 1.57
N ILE A 65 -7.41 -3.06 1.48
CA ILE A 65 -7.42 -4.06 0.40
C ILE A 65 -8.72 -4.86 0.39
N ARG A 66 -9.21 -5.33 1.55
CA ARG A 66 -10.51 -6.03 1.64
C ARG A 66 -11.67 -5.18 1.16
N VAL A 67 -11.69 -3.88 1.48
CA VAL A 67 -12.72 -2.96 1.01
C VAL A 67 -12.63 -2.74 -0.50
N LEU A 68 -11.43 -2.54 -1.04
CA LEU A 68 -11.19 -2.44 -2.49
C LEU A 68 -11.68 -3.70 -3.23
N SER A 69 -11.40 -4.88 -2.70
CA SER A 69 -11.86 -6.14 -3.30
C SER A 69 -13.37 -6.33 -3.18
N SER A 70 -13.94 -6.24 -1.98
CA SER A 70 -15.34 -6.60 -1.72
C SER A 70 -16.36 -5.56 -2.19
N GLN A 71 -16.08 -4.27 -2.02
CA GLN A 71 -17.04 -3.21 -2.36
C GLN A 71 -16.82 -2.71 -3.78
N PHE A 72 -15.54 -2.55 -4.17
CA PHE A 72 -15.19 -1.97 -5.46
C PHE A 72 -14.82 -3.00 -6.51
N HIS A 73 -14.83 -4.30 -6.19
CA HIS A 73 -14.49 -5.39 -7.12
C HIS A 73 -13.15 -5.11 -7.83
N ALA A 74 -12.19 -4.56 -7.09
CA ALA A 74 -10.89 -4.18 -7.60
C ALA A 74 -9.98 -5.41 -7.72
N ASN A 75 -9.13 -5.40 -8.75
CA ASN A 75 -8.06 -6.39 -8.90
C ASN A 75 -6.91 -6.06 -7.93
N VAL A 76 -7.08 -6.45 -6.67
CA VAL A 76 -6.12 -6.27 -5.57
C VAL A 76 -5.80 -7.63 -4.91
N PRO A 77 -4.74 -7.76 -4.09
CA PRO A 77 -4.42 -9.01 -3.43
C PRO A 77 -5.59 -9.60 -2.64
N ASP A 78 -5.71 -10.92 -2.65
CA ASP A 78 -6.75 -11.65 -1.93
C ASP A 78 -6.30 -11.90 -0.48
N ILE A 79 -6.83 -11.11 0.45
CA ILE A 79 -6.51 -11.18 1.88
C ILE A 79 -7.34 -12.28 2.55
N ILE A 80 -6.66 -13.33 2.97
CA ILE A 80 -7.25 -14.49 3.64
C ILE A 80 -7.51 -14.16 5.11
N GLU A 81 -6.48 -13.72 5.84
CA GLU A 81 -6.59 -13.43 7.26
C GLU A 81 -5.75 -12.25 7.72
N ILE A 82 -6.20 -11.58 8.78
CA ILE A 82 -5.49 -10.48 9.44
C ILE A 82 -5.24 -10.87 10.91
N ASN A 83 -4.00 -10.71 11.36
CA ASN A 83 -3.64 -10.80 12.77
C ASN A 83 -3.21 -9.42 13.27
N GLU A 84 -4.08 -8.78 14.06
CA GLU A 84 -3.83 -7.43 14.58
C GLU A 84 -2.70 -7.40 15.63
N ASP A 85 -2.58 -8.45 16.46
CA ASP A 85 -1.56 -8.53 17.51
C ASP A 85 -0.14 -8.64 16.94
N LEU A 86 0.01 -9.34 15.80
CA LEU A 86 1.28 -9.50 15.10
C LEU A 86 1.52 -8.43 14.02
N HIS A 87 0.55 -7.53 13.81
CA HIS A 87 0.52 -6.54 12.74
C HIS A 87 0.83 -7.14 11.36
N CYS A 88 0.19 -8.27 11.05
CA CYS A 88 0.41 -8.97 9.80
C CYS A 88 -0.88 -9.48 9.17
N PHE A 89 -0.78 -9.85 7.90
CA PHE A 89 -1.89 -10.44 7.16
C PHE A 89 -1.39 -11.51 6.20
N LEU A 90 -2.23 -12.52 5.96
CA LEU A 90 -2.01 -13.62 5.04
C LEU A 90 -2.82 -13.38 3.77
N MET A 91 -2.19 -13.58 2.62
CA MET A 91 -2.78 -13.41 1.29
C MET A 91 -2.41 -14.56 0.36
N ARG A 92 -3.26 -14.81 -0.65
CA ARG A 92 -2.91 -15.73 -1.73
C ARG A 92 -1.77 -15.18 -2.59
N ASP A 93 -1.11 -16.06 -3.33
CA ASP A 93 -0.25 -15.65 -4.42
C ASP A 93 -1.03 -14.78 -5.43
N ALA A 94 -0.51 -13.60 -5.71
CA ALA A 94 -1.09 -12.64 -6.65
C ALA A 94 -0.33 -12.62 -7.99
N GLY A 95 0.63 -13.53 -8.18
CA GLY A 95 1.36 -13.72 -9.43
C GLY A 95 2.73 -13.06 -9.45
N ILE A 96 3.25 -12.84 -10.65
CA ILE A 96 4.61 -12.31 -10.88
C ILE A 96 4.59 -10.81 -11.13
N SER A 97 5.66 -10.09 -10.78
CA SER A 97 5.69 -8.64 -11.03
C SER A 97 5.65 -8.33 -12.52
N LEU A 98 4.89 -7.29 -12.90
CA LEU A 98 4.85 -6.78 -14.27
C LEU A 98 6.28 -6.43 -14.75
N ARG A 99 7.14 -5.92 -13.86
CA ARG A 99 8.57 -5.68 -14.16
C ARG A 99 9.29 -6.92 -14.67
N GLN A 100 9.11 -8.07 -14.01
CA GLN A 100 9.74 -9.32 -14.44
C GLN A 100 9.26 -9.71 -15.84
N THR A 101 7.95 -9.63 -16.10
CA THR A 101 7.39 -9.92 -17.41
C THR A 101 7.93 -8.97 -18.49
N LEU A 102 7.93 -7.67 -18.23
CA LEU A 102 8.39 -6.65 -19.19
C LEU A 102 9.90 -6.76 -19.49
N LYS A 103 10.70 -7.21 -18.53
CA LYS A 103 12.13 -7.50 -18.75
C LYS A 103 12.36 -8.69 -19.67
N THR A 104 11.53 -9.72 -19.58
CA THR A 104 11.64 -10.90 -20.44
C THR A 104 11.07 -10.64 -21.83
N ASN A 105 9.93 -9.96 -21.92
CA ASN A 105 9.29 -9.59 -23.17
C ASN A 105 8.51 -8.29 -22.98
N PHE A 106 9.02 -7.20 -23.57
CA PHE A 106 8.41 -5.89 -23.42
C PHE A 106 7.09 -5.80 -24.18
N LYS A 107 5.98 -5.73 -23.43
CA LYS A 107 4.62 -5.62 -23.95
C LYS A 107 3.94 -4.38 -23.35
N PRO A 108 3.96 -3.23 -24.05
CA PRO A 108 3.41 -1.98 -23.52
C PRO A 108 1.91 -2.08 -23.21
N GLU A 109 1.19 -3.00 -23.83
CA GLU A 109 -0.23 -3.25 -23.60
C GLU A 109 -0.52 -3.63 -22.14
N LEU A 110 0.39 -4.37 -21.51
CA LEU A 110 0.25 -4.77 -20.10
C LEU A 110 0.39 -3.58 -19.15
N LEU A 111 1.25 -2.62 -19.48
CA LEU A 111 1.37 -1.37 -18.72
C LEU A 111 0.12 -0.52 -18.88
N CYS A 112 -0.39 -0.38 -20.11
CA CYS A 112 -1.64 0.30 -20.39
C CYS A 112 -2.82 -0.33 -19.63
N GLN A 113 -2.86 -1.66 -19.55
CA GLN A 113 -3.86 -2.39 -18.78
C GLN A 113 -3.76 -2.10 -17.28
N ALA A 114 -2.55 -2.14 -16.71
CA ALA A 114 -2.33 -1.80 -15.30
C ALA A 114 -2.80 -0.37 -14.97
N ILE A 115 -2.48 0.61 -15.83
CA ILE A 115 -2.92 2.00 -15.66
C ILE A 115 -4.46 2.09 -15.72
N LYS A 116 -5.12 1.39 -16.64
CA LYS A 116 -6.59 1.36 -16.75
C LYS A 116 -7.24 0.75 -15.51
N GLN A 117 -6.67 -0.33 -14.96
CA GLN A 117 -7.16 -0.95 -13.73
C GLN A 117 -7.04 0.01 -12.54
N TYR A 118 -5.88 0.65 -12.38
CA TYR A 118 -5.69 1.63 -11.32
C TYR A 118 -6.61 2.85 -11.47
N ALA A 119 -6.76 3.39 -12.68
CA ALA A 119 -7.71 4.46 -12.96
C ALA A 119 -9.16 4.03 -12.63
N THR A 120 -9.52 2.78 -12.90
CA THR A 120 -10.86 2.25 -12.55
C THR A 120 -11.07 2.24 -11.04
N ILE A 121 -10.05 1.85 -10.25
CA ILE A 121 -10.10 1.93 -8.79
C ILE A 121 -10.31 3.38 -8.35
N GLN A 122 -9.57 4.32 -8.94
CA GLN A 122 -9.69 5.74 -8.60
C GLN A 122 -11.11 6.25 -8.87
N ARG A 123 -11.60 6.06 -10.10
CA ARG A 123 -12.97 6.47 -10.52
C ARG A 123 -14.06 5.87 -9.64
N ARG A 124 -13.93 4.60 -9.23
CA ARG A 124 -14.90 3.94 -8.35
C ARG A 124 -14.87 4.47 -6.91
N SER A 125 -13.74 5.05 -6.48
CA SER A 125 -13.57 5.55 -5.11
C SER A 125 -14.02 6.99 -4.90
N GLU A 126 -14.32 7.74 -5.97
CA GLU A 126 -14.60 9.19 -5.93
C GLU A 126 -15.75 9.56 -4.99
N GLU A 127 -16.80 8.73 -4.94
CA GLU A 127 -17.99 8.96 -4.11
C GLU A 127 -17.89 8.30 -2.72
N CYS A 128 -16.81 7.56 -2.45
CA CYS A 128 -16.67 6.71 -1.27
C CYS A 128 -15.50 7.11 -0.36
N ILE A 129 -15.04 8.36 -0.44
CA ILE A 129 -13.90 8.88 0.34
C ILE A 129 -14.08 8.70 1.85
N ALA A 130 -15.31 8.91 2.35
CA ALA A 130 -15.61 8.75 3.77
C ALA A 130 -15.33 7.32 4.29
N THR A 131 -15.46 6.31 3.44
CA THR A 131 -15.14 4.92 3.79
C THR A 131 -13.65 4.77 4.07
N PHE A 132 -12.79 5.31 3.20
CA PHE A 132 -11.33 5.20 3.35
C PHE A 132 -10.81 6.03 4.53
N LEU A 133 -11.37 7.23 4.77
CA LEU A 133 -11.01 8.04 5.93
C LEU A 133 -11.34 7.32 7.25
N LYS A 134 -12.50 6.64 7.33
CA LYS A 134 -12.88 5.84 8.52
C LYS A 134 -11.94 4.65 8.75
N LEU A 135 -11.30 4.13 7.69
CA LEU A 135 -10.29 3.09 7.76
C LEU A 135 -8.89 3.62 8.10
N GLY A 136 -8.74 4.92 8.35
CA GLY A 136 -7.47 5.52 8.74
C GLY A 136 -6.54 5.88 7.59
N VAL A 137 -7.05 5.97 6.36
CA VAL A 137 -6.28 6.56 5.24
C VAL A 137 -6.02 8.05 5.53
N PRO A 138 -4.76 8.52 5.44
CA PRO A 138 -4.43 9.93 5.62
C PRO A 138 -5.21 10.82 4.68
N ASP A 139 -5.76 11.90 5.24
CA ASP A 139 -6.51 12.87 4.48
C ASP A 139 -5.57 13.87 3.82
N TRP A 140 -5.16 13.57 2.59
CA TRP A 140 -4.28 14.43 1.78
C TRP A 140 -5.01 15.20 0.69
N ARG A 141 -6.33 15.40 0.87
CA ARG A 141 -7.14 16.22 -0.05
C ARG A 141 -6.60 17.64 -0.14
N LEU A 142 -6.86 18.31 -1.26
CA LEU A 142 -6.28 19.64 -1.53
C LEU A 142 -6.62 20.70 -0.47
N ASN A 143 -7.78 20.57 0.18
CA ASN A 143 -8.17 21.47 1.27
C ASN A 143 -7.45 21.19 2.60
N GLN A 144 -6.88 19.99 2.79
CA GLN A 144 -6.12 19.62 3.99
C GLN A 144 -4.63 19.93 3.85
N LEU A 145 -4.07 19.81 2.64
CA LEU A 145 -2.63 19.95 2.41
C LEU A 145 -2.00 21.22 3.01
N PRO A 146 -2.60 22.43 2.94
CA PRO A 146 -2.01 23.61 3.56
C PRO A 146 -1.79 23.46 5.07
N PHE A 147 -2.75 22.85 5.78
CA PHE A 147 -2.64 22.61 7.21
C PHE A 147 -1.57 21.55 7.53
N LEU A 148 -1.48 20.51 6.71
CA LEU A 148 -0.45 19.46 6.84
C LEU A 148 0.95 20.02 6.58
N TYR A 149 1.09 20.89 5.59
CA TYR A 149 2.33 21.61 5.28
C TYR A 149 2.78 22.46 6.48
N ASP A 150 1.89 23.28 7.03
CA ASP A 150 2.22 24.08 8.21
C ASP A 150 2.49 23.21 9.45
N HIS A 151 1.81 22.07 9.57
CA HIS A 151 2.03 21.12 10.66
C HIS A 151 3.43 20.51 10.62
N ILE A 152 3.90 20.04 9.46
CA ILE A 152 5.25 19.48 9.35
C ILE A 152 6.32 20.56 9.59
N LEU A 153 6.11 21.79 9.12
CA LEU A 153 7.06 22.89 9.35
C LEU A 153 7.19 23.28 10.83
N LYS A 154 6.17 23.02 11.66
CA LYS A 154 6.27 23.21 13.12
C LYS A 154 7.17 22.17 13.80
N GLN A 155 7.45 21.05 13.15
CA GLN A 155 8.33 20.00 13.67
C GLN A 155 9.82 20.34 13.42
N THR A 156 10.23 21.55 13.79
CA THR A 156 11.55 22.11 13.45
C THR A 156 12.71 21.27 13.98
N THR A 157 12.60 20.73 15.20
CA THR A 157 13.63 19.85 15.77
C THR A 157 13.85 18.59 14.92
N PHE A 158 12.75 17.95 14.49
CA PHE A 158 12.80 16.79 13.60
C PHE A 158 13.39 17.16 12.25
N LEU A 159 12.89 18.23 11.62
CA LEU A 159 13.37 18.68 10.31
C LEU A 159 14.87 19.05 10.31
N LYS A 160 15.36 19.69 11.38
CA LYS A 160 16.78 19.99 11.55
C LYS A 160 17.62 18.72 11.73
N ALA A 161 17.11 17.73 12.48
CA ALA A 161 17.78 16.44 12.64
C ALA A 161 17.91 15.70 11.29
N GLU A 162 16.92 15.87 10.41
CA GLU A 162 16.93 15.36 9.02
C GLU A 162 17.75 16.23 8.05
N GLY A 163 18.42 17.27 8.54
CA GLY A 163 19.41 18.05 7.78
C GLY A 163 18.93 19.40 7.24
N LEU A 164 17.71 19.85 7.52
CA LEU A 164 17.26 21.18 7.09
C LEU A 164 17.96 22.30 7.87
N THR A 165 18.48 23.27 7.13
CA THR A 165 19.08 24.49 7.70
C THR A 165 18.00 25.49 8.13
N ASP A 166 18.36 26.43 9.01
CA ASP A 166 17.47 27.54 9.40
C ASP A 166 17.02 28.38 8.20
N LYS A 167 17.90 28.57 7.21
CA LYS A 167 17.59 29.32 6.00
C LYS A 167 16.56 28.61 5.12
N GLU A 168 16.67 27.29 4.99
CA GLU A 168 15.69 26.48 4.24
C GLU A 168 14.34 26.44 4.96
N LEU A 169 14.33 26.29 6.28
CA LEU A 169 13.10 26.37 7.07
C LEU A 169 12.42 27.74 6.92
N GLN A 170 13.18 28.84 7.00
CA GLN A 170 12.66 30.19 6.76
C GLN A 170 12.06 30.31 5.35
N THR A 171 12.72 29.73 4.35
CA THR A 171 12.23 29.71 2.96
C THR A 171 10.92 28.93 2.84
N LEU A 172 10.82 27.75 3.47
CA LEU A 172 9.59 26.94 3.48
C LEU A 172 8.44 27.66 4.18
N HIS A 173 8.70 28.31 5.32
CA HIS A 173 7.69 29.14 5.99
C HIS A 173 7.20 30.28 5.09
N ALA A 174 8.12 30.97 4.39
CA ALA A 174 7.76 32.03 3.46
C ALA A 174 6.96 31.53 2.24
N LEU A 175 7.08 30.25 1.88
CA LEU A 175 6.34 29.62 0.77
C LEU A 175 4.93 29.16 1.16
N SER A 176 4.58 29.06 2.45
CA SER A 176 3.26 28.58 2.90
C SER A 176 2.08 29.31 2.22
N PRO A 177 2.05 30.65 2.10
CA PRO A 177 0.99 31.34 1.38
C PRO A 177 0.89 30.95 -0.10
N LYS A 178 2.02 30.76 -0.77
CA LYS A 178 2.07 30.35 -2.18
C LYS A 178 1.57 28.91 -2.35
N PHE A 179 1.99 28.00 -1.47
CA PHE A 179 1.53 26.62 -1.44
C PHE A 179 0.01 26.54 -1.23
N SER A 180 -0.52 27.31 -0.28
CA SER A 180 -1.97 27.42 -0.05
C SER A 180 -2.73 27.95 -1.29
N ALA A 181 -2.20 28.98 -1.96
CA ALA A 181 -2.79 29.52 -3.18
C ALA A 181 -2.80 28.49 -4.32
N GLN A 182 -1.73 27.69 -4.48
CA GLN A 182 -1.66 26.61 -5.46
C GLN A 182 -2.67 25.49 -5.15
N CYS A 183 -2.82 25.09 -3.89
CA CYS A 183 -3.83 24.10 -3.50
C CYS A 183 -5.25 24.59 -3.83
N LYS A 184 -5.56 25.87 -3.57
CA LYS A 184 -6.85 26.48 -3.93
C LYS A 184 -7.07 26.54 -5.44
N LEU A 185 -6.03 26.87 -6.21
CA LEU A 185 -6.10 26.86 -7.67
C LEU A 185 -6.39 25.44 -8.20
N LEU A 186 -5.69 24.43 -7.69
CA LEU A 186 -5.94 23.03 -8.08
C LEU A 186 -7.36 22.59 -7.72
N ALA A 187 -7.86 22.97 -6.55
CA ALA A 187 -9.22 22.66 -6.13
C ALA A 187 -10.27 23.31 -7.06
N SER A 188 -9.96 24.45 -7.68
CA SER A 188 -10.88 25.15 -8.60
C SER A 188 -11.20 24.36 -9.88
N PHE A 189 -10.33 23.42 -10.28
CA PHE A 189 -10.59 22.54 -11.43
C PHE A 189 -11.63 21.44 -11.14
N LYS A 190 -12.05 21.27 -9.87
CA LYS A 190 -13.08 20.32 -9.45
C LYS A 190 -12.80 18.88 -9.89
N ILE A 191 -11.52 18.49 -9.92
CA ILE A 191 -11.13 17.10 -10.08
C ILE A 191 -11.63 16.36 -8.83
N PRO A 192 -12.41 15.27 -8.96
CA PRO A 192 -12.89 14.52 -7.81
C PRO A 192 -11.72 14.00 -6.96
N GLU A 193 -11.90 14.07 -5.65
CA GLU A 193 -10.97 13.42 -4.72
C GLU A 193 -11.10 11.91 -4.86
N THR A 194 -10.00 11.18 -4.74
CA THR A 194 -9.93 9.73 -4.95
C THR A 194 -8.87 9.11 -4.04
N ILE A 195 -8.92 7.80 -3.83
CA ILE A 195 -7.78 7.09 -3.24
C ILE A 195 -6.55 7.21 -4.17
N GLY A 196 -5.38 7.38 -3.57
CA GLY A 196 -4.08 7.40 -4.24
C GLY A 196 -3.17 6.30 -3.72
N TYR A 197 -2.52 5.58 -4.64
CA TYR A 197 -1.39 4.71 -4.37
C TYR A 197 -0.12 5.37 -4.89
N HIS A 198 0.68 5.91 -3.97
CA HIS A 198 1.85 6.74 -4.30
C HIS A 198 3.07 5.95 -4.78
N ASP A 199 3.01 4.61 -4.73
CA ASP A 199 4.07 3.71 -5.19
C ASP A 199 3.59 2.81 -6.35
N PHE A 200 2.72 3.36 -7.20
CA PHE A 200 2.21 2.65 -8.37
C PHE A 200 3.29 2.57 -9.46
N HIS A 201 3.99 1.44 -9.51
CA HIS A 201 4.98 1.13 -10.54
C HIS A 201 4.99 -0.37 -10.88
N ASP A 202 5.58 -0.74 -12.02
CA ASP A 202 5.66 -2.11 -12.56
C ASP A 202 6.16 -3.22 -11.59
N LYS A 203 6.94 -2.88 -10.55
CA LYS A 203 7.33 -3.82 -9.48
C LYS A 203 6.18 -4.21 -8.53
N ASN A 204 5.23 -3.30 -8.33
CA ASN A 204 4.10 -3.43 -7.39
C ASN A 204 2.80 -3.78 -8.10
N VAL A 205 2.85 -3.90 -9.44
CA VAL A 205 1.77 -4.49 -10.23
C VAL A 205 2.12 -5.95 -10.46
N LEU A 206 1.19 -6.85 -10.13
CA LEU A 206 1.35 -8.28 -10.31
C LEU A 206 0.45 -8.76 -11.46
N LEU A 207 0.93 -9.77 -12.17
CA LEU A 207 0.21 -10.48 -13.21
C LEU A 207 0.03 -11.92 -12.75
N ASP A 208 -1.23 -12.34 -12.62
CA ASP A 208 -1.59 -13.73 -12.44
C ASP A 208 -1.81 -14.37 -13.83
N PRO A 209 -0.91 -15.25 -14.31
CA PRO A 209 -1.09 -15.90 -15.60
C PRO A 209 -2.16 -17.01 -15.58
N ILE A 210 -2.60 -17.46 -14.39
CA ILE A 210 -3.54 -18.59 -14.22
C ILE A 210 -4.97 -18.05 -14.10
N ARG A 211 -5.17 -16.96 -13.36
CA ARG A 211 -6.44 -16.24 -13.34
C ARG A 211 -6.33 -15.11 -14.36
N GLY A 212 -6.95 -15.24 -15.53
CA GLY A 212 -7.03 -14.20 -16.56
C GLY A 212 -7.75 -12.89 -16.15
N ARG A 213 -7.70 -12.51 -14.87
CA ARG A 213 -8.10 -11.21 -14.33
C ARG A 213 -6.90 -10.27 -14.42
N GLY A 214 -6.59 -9.86 -15.64
CA GLY A 214 -5.89 -8.59 -15.86
C GLY A 214 -6.87 -7.42 -15.85
#